data_AF-A0A7V9IZY0-F1
#
_entry.id   AF-A0A7V9IZY0-F1
#
_cell.length_a   1.000
_cell.length_b   1.000
_cell.length_c   1.000
_cell.angle_alpha   90.00
_cell.angle_beta   90.00
_cell.angle_gamma   90.00
#
_symmetry.space_group_name_H-M   'P 1'
#
loop_
_entity.id
_entity.type
_entity.pdbx_description
1 polymer ?
#
loop_
_entity_poly.entity_id
_entity_poly.type
_entity_poly.pdbx_seq_one_letter_code
_entity_poly.pdbx_strand_id
1 'polypeptide(L)'
;MPEIAPSPDYGRSIDKPFNERAQVLQAWGNYGTIWPVVHQQLGVRPDLGRGMIEVVPQVPGGQRRIAGRNIRLGGGFVNVMTSARRAAGVYHTSVLATTGAVVRVGHTIPYNGERIERVTLDGVRVPYELRRTNRGREVTVSATPGGLRTVVIRTG
;
A
#
# COMPACT_ATOMS: atom_id res chain seq x y z
N MET A 1 21.44 -2.05 10.94
CA MET A 1 21.82 -3.40 11.40
C MET A 1 20.67 -3.94 12.24
N PRO A 2 19.70 -4.72 11.69
CA PRO A 2 18.71 -5.35 12.55
C PRO A 2 19.33 -6.65 13.05
N GLU A 3 19.85 -6.55 14.27
CA GLU A 3 20.07 -7.69 15.14
C GLU A 3 18.72 -8.40 15.29
N ILE A 4 18.69 -9.72 15.12
CA ILE A 4 17.52 -10.51 15.49
C ILE A 4 17.33 -10.27 16.97
N ALA A 5 16.27 -9.54 17.33
CA ALA A 5 16.00 -9.21 18.72
C ALA A 5 16.04 -10.51 19.56
N PRO A 6 16.52 -10.45 20.81
CA PRO A 6 16.59 -11.62 21.67
C PRO A 6 15.21 -12.29 21.74
N SER A 7 15.12 -13.51 21.21
CA SER A 7 13.94 -14.36 21.34
C SER A 7 14.30 -15.54 22.24
N PRO A 8 13.57 -15.77 23.35
CA PRO A 8 13.78 -16.92 24.23
C PRO A 8 13.72 -18.25 23.47
N ASP A 9 12.86 -18.33 22.46
CA ASP A 9 12.65 -19.53 21.64
C ASP A 9 13.79 -19.77 20.63
N TYR A 10 14.56 -18.73 20.32
CA TYR A 10 15.63 -18.80 19.32
C TYR A 10 17.00 -19.07 19.95
N GLY A 11 17.36 -18.41 21.05
CA GLY A 11 18.71 -18.50 21.63
C GLY A 11 19.78 -17.75 20.80
N ARG A 12 21.08 -18.05 20.98
CA ARG A 12 22.17 -17.36 20.24
C ARG A 12 22.45 -18.04 18.91
N SER A 13 22.53 -17.27 17.81
CA SER A 13 22.86 -17.82 16.48
C SER A 13 24.20 -18.56 16.43
N ILE A 14 25.19 -18.15 17.24
CA ILE A 14 26.53 -18.75 17.24
C ILE A 14 26.52 -20.21 17.72
N ASP A 15 25.55 -20.58 18.55
CA ASP A 15 25.44 -21.90 19.17
C ASP A 15 24.63 -22.88 18.30
N LYS A 16 24.02 -22.42 17.20
CA LYS A 16 23.23 -23.28 16.30
C LYS A 16 24.07 -23.87 15.16
N PRO A 17 23.71 -25.06 14.64
CA PRO A 17 24.22 -25.58 13.36
C PRO A 17 23.96 -24.60 12.20
N PHE A 18 24.83 -24.57 11.18
CA PHE A 18 24.77 -23.57 10.10
C PHE A 18 23.43 -23.54 9.33
N ASN A 19 22.79 -24.70 9.18
CA ASN A 19 21.47 -24.90 8.57
C ASN A 19 20.28 -24.47 9.46
N GLU A 20 20.52 -24.22 10.74
CA GLU A 20 19.51 -23.80 11.72
C GLU A 20 19.72 -22.34 12.19
N ARG A 21 20.80 -21.71 11.71
CA ARG A 21 21.08 -20.29 11.93
C ARG A 21 20.14 -19.43 11.08
N ALA A 22 19.76 -18.30 11.66
CA ALA A 22 19.10 -17.26 10.92
C ALA A 22 20.13 -16.63 9.99
N GLN A 23 19.90 -16.78 8.69
CA GLN A 23 20.79 -16.30 7.65
C GLN A 23 20.44 -14.86 7.33
N VAL A 24 21.34 -13.95 7.68
CA VAL A 24 21.21 -12.50 7.42
C VAL A 24 20.85 -12.27 5.95
N LEU A 25 21.56 -12.87 5.00
CA LEU A 25 21.28 -12.70 3.57
C LEU A 25 19.89 -13.18 3.15
N GLN A 26 19.35 -14.24 3.76
CA GLN A 26 17.98 -14.68 3.48
C GLN A 26 16.93 -13.74 4.07
N ALA A 27 17.15 -13.23 5.28
CA ALA A 27 16.26 -12.24 5.89
C ALA A 27 16.24 -10.94 5.06
N TRP A 28 17.40 -10.44 4.65
CA TRP A 28 17.53 -9.25 3.80
C TRP A 28 16.97 -9.46 2.40
N GLY A 29 17.14 -10.65 1.82
CA GLY A 29 16.48 -11.02 0.57
C GLY A 29 14.97 -10.95 0.67
N ASN A 30 14.39 -11.41 1.78
CA ASN A 30 12.95 -11.38 2.02
C ASN A 30 12.42 -9.96 2.30
N TYR A 31 13.18 -9.11 3.01
CA TYR A 31 12.84 -7.68 3.10
C TYR A 31 12.87 -7.01 1.72
N GLY A 32 13.84 -7.38 0.89
CA GLY A 32 13.96 -6.92 -0.49
C GLY A 32 12.78 -7.29 -1.38
N THR A 33 12.01 -8.34 -1.05
CA THR A 33 10.82 -8.75 -1.81
C THR A 33 9.51 -8.23 -1.21
N ILE A 34 9.39 -8.19 0.12
CA ILE A 34 8.17 -7.71 0.80
C ILE A 34 8.00 -6.21 0.65
N TRP A 35 9.08 -5.43 0.79
CA TRP A 35 8.98 -3.97 0.74
C TRP A 35 8.45 -3.45 -0.60
N PRO A 36 8.93 -3.92 -1.78
CA PRO A 36 8.34 -3.51 -3.06
C PRO A 36 6.85 -3.85 -3.18
N VAL A 37 6.40 -4.99 -2.64
CA VAL A 37 4.98 -5.34 -2.71
C VAL A 37 4.14 -4.41 -1.83
N VAL A 38 4.54 -4.18 -0.58
CA VAL A 38 3.77 -3.35 0.35
C VAL A 38 3.84 -1.86 -0.01
N HIS A 39 5.05 -1.35 -0.27
CA HIS A 39 5.28 0.07 -0.49
C HIS A 39 5.07 0.50 -1.94
N GLN A 40 5.52 -0.29 -2.93
CA GLN A 40 5.41 0.11 -4.34
C GLN A 40 4.10 -0.35 -4.96
N GLN A 41 3.73 -1.63 -4.84
CA GLN A 41 2.54 -2.16 -5.50
C GLN A 41 1.25 -1.81 -4.74
N LEU A 42 1.17 -2.14 -3.44
CA LEU A 42 0.02 -1.80 -2.61
C LEU A 42 0.01 -0.32 -2.19
N GLY A 43 1.17 0.35 -2.25
CA GLY A 43 1.26 1.78 -2.04
C GLY A 43 1.06 2.22 -0.59
N VAL A 44 1.29 1.33 0.38
CA VAL A 44 1.08 1.63 1.81
C VAL A 44 2.28 2.41 2.34
N ARG A 45 2.03 3.67 2.74
CA ARG A 45 3.03 4.64 3.20
C ARG A 45 2.59 5.23 4.53
N PRO A 46 2.99 4.63 5.66
CA PRO A 46 2.68 5.18 6.97
C PRO A 46 3.57 6.39 7.30
N ASP A 47 2.95 7.46 7.78
CA ASP A 47 3.59 8.57 8.50
C ASP A 47 2.87 8.75 9.85
N LEU A 48 2.97 7.70 10.67
CA LEU A 48 2.21 7.61 11.92
C LEU A 48 2.66 8.65 12.96
N GLY A 49 3.90 9.14 12.87
CA GLY A 49 4.38 10.24 13.72
C GLY A 49 3.60 11.54 13.49
N ARG A 50 3.04 11.74 12.29
CA ARG A 50 2.11 12.84 11.96
C ARG A 50 0.64 12.41 11.94
N GLY A 51 0.33 11.20 12.39
CA GLY A 51 -1.04 10.68 12.38
C GLY A 51 -1.61 10.45 10.98
N MET A 52 -0.77 10.15 9.98
CA MET A 52 -1.21 9.97 8.59
C MET A 52 -0.83 8.60 8.03
N ILE A 53 -1.66 8.09 7.13
CA ILE A 53 -1.34 6.94 6.27
C ILE A 53 -1.75 7.30 4.85
N GLU A 54 -0.85 7.10 3.90
CA GLU A 54 -1.17 7.18 2.48
C GLU A 54 -1.24 5.77 1.88
N VAL A 55 -2.27 5.50 1.07
CA VAL A 55 -2.49 4.23 0.37
C VAL A 55 -2.81 4.51 -1.09
N VAL A 56 -1.81 4.34 -1.95
CA VAL A 56 -1.91 4.62 -3.39
C VAL A 56 -1.35 3.44 -4.19
N PRO A 57 -2.16 2.39 -4.41
CA PRO A 57 -1.70 1.22 -5.10
C PRO A 57 -1.47 1.49 -6.59
N GLN A 58 -0.64 0.64 -7.19
CA GLN A 58 -0.41 0.54 -8.61
C GLN A 58 -0.67 -0.92 -9.00
N VAL A 59 -1.77 -1.18 -9.70
CA VAL A 59 -1.99 -2.51 -10.30
C VAL A 59 -0.95 -2.68 -11.41
N PRO A 60 -0.14 -3.75 -11.48
CA PRO A 60 0.79 -3.96 -12.59
C PRO A 60 0.08 -4.14 -13.94
N GLY A 61 0.82 -3.97 -15.04
CA GLY A 61 0.35 -4.34 -16.38
C GLY A 61 0.03 -5.84 -16.46
N GLY A 62 -0.97 -6.22 -17.26
CA GLY A 62 -1.43 -7.62 -17.37
C GLY A 62 -2.27 -8.13 -16.19
N GLN A 63 -2.37 -7.38 -15.09
CA GLN A 63 -3.20 -7.72 -13.94
C GLN A 63 -4.45 -6.84 -13.87
N ARG A 64 -5.54 -7.39 -13.35
CA ARG A 64 -6.81 -6.67 -13.13
C ARG A 64 -7.01 -6.25 -11.67
N ARG A 65 -6.35 -6.91 -10.72
CA ARG A 65 -6.52 -6.68 -9.29
C ARG A 65 -5.27 -7.06 -8.50
N ILE A 66 -5.03 -6.37 -7.39
CA ILE A 66 -4.10 -6.78 -6.32
C ILE A 66 -4.76 -6.51 -4.97
N ALA A 67 -4.33 -7.24 -3.94
CA ALA A 67 -4.85 -7.06 -2.59
C ALA A 67 -3.80 -7.43 -1.53
N GLY A 68 -3.89 -6.77 -0.38
CA GLY A 68 -3.13 -7.09 0.82
C GLY A 68 -4.03 -6.97 2.04
N ARG A 69 -3.83 -7.82 3.05
CA ARG A 69 -4.63 -7.85 4.27
C ARG A 69 -3.75 -7.94 5.50
N ASN A 70 -4.24 -7.42 6.62
CA ASN A 70 -3.59 -7.42 7.92
C ASN A 70 -2.18 -6.81 7.89
N ILE A 71 -1.97 -5.77 7.07
CA ILE A 71 -0.71 -5.03 7.04
C ILE A 71 -0.62 -4.24 8.34
N ARG A 72 0.24 -4.69 9.25
CA ARG A 72 0.36 -4.12 10.62
C ARG A 72 1.00 -2.74 10.57
N LEU A 73 0.35 -1.76 11.21
CA LEU A 73 0.77 -0.36 11.28
C LEU A 73 0.45 0.19 12.68
N GLY A 74 1.46 0.52 13.47
CA GLY A 74 1.28 0.96 14.86
C GLY A 74 0.45 -0.07 15.66
N GLY A 75 -0.58 0.41 16.37
CA GLY A 75 -1.51 -0.44 17.12
C GLY A 75 -2.65 -1.08 16.29
N GLY A 76 -2.64 -0.95 14.95
CA GLY A 76 -3.73 -1.42 14.09
C GLY A 76 -3.26 -2.08 12.81
N PHE A 77 -4.13 -2.10 11.80
CA PHE A 77 -3.82 -2.65 10.49
C PHE A 77 -4.50 -1.89 9.35
N VAL A 78 -4.02 -2.17 8.13
CA VAL A 78 -4.65 -1.77 6.88
C VAL A 78 -4.89 -2.99 5.99
N ASN A 79 -6.07 -3.05 5.38
CA ASN A 79 -6.37 -3.92 4.25
C ASN A 79 -6.52 -3.05 2.99
N VAL A 80 -5.95 -3.51 1.88
CA VAL A 80 -6.00 -2.84 0.58
C VAL A 80 -6.58 -3.82 -0.43
N MET A 81 -7.62 -3.41 -1.14
CA MET A 81 -8.12 -4.12 -2.31
C MET A 81 -8.24 -3.14 -3.46
N THR A 82 -7.66 -3.45 -4.60
CA THR A 82 -7.65 -2.54 -5.74
C THR A 82 -7.85 -3.29 -7.04
N SER A 83 -8.48 -2.61 -8.00
CA SER A 83 -8.68 -3.14 -9.35
C SER A 83 -8.59 -2.03 -10.39
N ALA A 84 -8.17 -2.42 -11.59
CA ALA A 84 -8.03 -1.51 -12.73
C ALA A 84 -8.63 -2.15 -13.98
N ARG A 85 -9.64 -1.49 -14.56
CA ARG A 85 -10.21 -1.79 -15.87
C ARG A 85 -9.74 -0.72 -16.85
N ARG A 86 -8.47 -0.80 -17.24
CA ARG A 86 -7.78 0.24 -18.04
C ARG A 86 -8.48 0.57 -19.35
N ALA A 87 -8.96 -0.43 -20.08
CA ALA A 87 -9.69 -0.23 -21.33
C ALA A 87 -11.05 0.49 -21.16
N ALA A 88 -11.57 0.54 -19.93
CA ALA A 88 -12.79 1.27 -19.60
C ALA A 88 -12.50 2.54 -18.78
N GLY A 89 -11.23 2.90 -18.58
CA GLY A 89 -10.83 4.06 -17.78
C GLY A 89 -11.23 4.00 -16.30
N VAL A 90 -11.54 2.82 -15.73
CA VAL A 90 -12.04 2.72 -14.34
C VAL A 90 -11.00 2.11 -13.41
N TYR A 91 -10.70 2.81 -12.31
CA TYR A 91 -9.80 2.38 -11.25
C TYR A 91 -10.53 2.43 -9.91
N HIS A 92 -10.45 1.36 -9.14
CA HIS A 92 -11.17 1.19 -7.88
C HIS A 92 -10.19 0.81 -6.78
N THR A 93 -10.26 1.45 -5.62
CA THR A 93 -9.42 1.13 -4.47
C THR A 93 -10.22 1.24 -3.18
N SER A 94 -10.26 0.15 -2.43
CA SER A 94 -10.87 0.06 -1.11
C SER A 94 -9.79 -0.14 -0.07
N VAL A 95 -9.85 0.65 0.99
CA VAL A 95 -8.90 0.64 2.10
C VAL A 95 -9.69 0.55 3.40
N LEU A 96 -9.47 -0.51 4.17
CA LEU A 96 -9.95 -0.60 5.54
C LEU A 96 -8.77 -0.30 6.45
N ALA A 97 -8.86 0.77 7.23
CA ALA A 97 -7.86 1.12 8.24
C ALA A 97 -8.49 1.06 9.64
N THR A 98 -7.80 0.45 10.60
CA THR A 98 -8.25 0.41 12.01
C THR A 98 -7.43 1.32 12.92
N THR A 99 -6.51 2.09 12.35
CA THR A 99 -5.74 3.09 13.08
C THR A 99 -6.55 4.39 13.21
N GLY A 100 -6.23 5.20 14.21
CA GLY A 100 -6.79 6.56 14.33
C GLY A 100 -6.18 7.58 13.36
N ALA A 101 -5.35 7.13 12.41
CA ALA A 101 -4.66 8.01 11.47
C ALA A 101 -5.59 8.48 10.35
N VAL A 102 -5.39 9.71 9.88
CA VAL A 102 -6.02 10.23 8.66
C VAL A 102 -5.53 9.41 7.47
N VAL A 103 -6.44 9.01 6.59
CA VAL A 103 -6.11 8.18 5.42
C VAL A 103 -6.16 9.04 4.16
N ARG A 104 -5.04 9.13 3.45
CA ARG A 104 -5.01 9.59 2.05
C ARG A 104 -5.07 8.37 1.15
N VAL A 105 -6.18 8.19 0.45
CA VAL A 105 -6.42 7.01 -0.40
C VAL A 105 -6.46 7.43 -1.87
N GLY A 106 -6.00 6.55 -2.76
CA GLY A 106 -5.89 6.91 -4.17
C GLY A 106 -5.67 5.71 -5.09
N HIS A 107 -5.24 6.02 -6.31
CA HIS A 107 -4.78 5.03 -7.28
C HIS A 107 -3.71 5.62 -8.20
N THR A 108 -2.78 4.78 -8.64
CA THR A 108 -1.79 5.15 -9.67
C THR A 108 -2.31 4.83 -11.06
N ILE A 109 -2.52 5.85 -11.88
CA ILE A 109 -2.90 5.69 -13.29
C ILE A 109 -1.65 5.81 -14.20
N PRO A 110 -1.64 5.18 -15.39
CA PRO A 110 -0.53 5.31 -16.34
C PRO A 110 -0.27 6.77 -16.75
N TYR A 111 0.97 7.10 -17.12
CA TYR A 111 1.32 8.45 -17.61
C TYR A 111 0.56 8.85 -18.86
N ASN A 112 0.47 7.90 -19.79
CA ASN A 112 -0.29 8.01 -21.03
C ASN A 112 -1.78 7.68 -20.85
N GLY A 113 -2.25 7.54 -19.60
CA GLY A 113 -3.67 7.36 -19.35
C GLY A 113 -4.44 8.61 -19.78
N GLU A 114 -5.71 8.42 -20.04
CA GLU A 114 -6.68 9.46 -20.37
C GLU A 114 -6.81 10.54 -19.27
N ARG A 115 -7.60 11.57 -19.54
CA ARG A 115 -7.84 12.68 -18.60
C ARG A 115 -8.71 12.16 -17.47
N ILE A 116 -8.50 12.66 -16.24
CA ILE A 116 -9.39 12.33 -15.12
C ILE A 116 -10.72 13.07 -15.31
N GLU A 117 -11.82 12.33 -15.45
CA GLU A 117 -13.16 12.89 -15.59
C GLU A 117 -13.86 13.06 -14.25
N ARG A 118 -13.66 12.07 -13.37
CA ARG A 118 -14.37 11.97 -12.09
C ARG A 118 -13.56 11.18 -11.07
N VAL A 119 -13.54 11.71 -9.85
CA VAL A 119 -13.05 11.01 -8.66
C VAL A 119 -14.16 11.01 -7.62
N THR A 120 -14.46 9.83 -7.05
CA THR A 120 -15.43 9.70 -5.96
C THR A 120 -14.80 9.01 -4.77
N LEU A 121 -15.11 9.49 -3.56
CA LEU A 121 -14.84 8.84 -2.29
C LEU A 121 -16.17 8.39 -1.69
N ASP A 122 -16.29 7.10 -1.37
CA ASP A 122 -17.50 6.48 -0.81
C ASP A 122 -18.76 6.80 -1.64
N GLY A 123 -18.60 6.87 -2.96
CA GLY A 123 -19.66 7.18 -3.93
C GLY A 123 -19.92 8.67 -4.18
N VAL A 124 -19.35 9.57 -3.36
CA VAL A 124 -19.54 11.02 -3.45
C VAL A 124 -18.39 11.65 -4.25
N ARG A 125 -18.70 12.59 -5.16
CA ARG A 125 -17.67 13.31 -5.92
C ARG A 125 -16.88 14.23 -5.00
N VAL A 126 -15.56 14.19 -5.10
CA VAL A 126 -14.65 14.98 -4.26
C VAL A 126 -13.55 15.64 -5.08
N PRO A 127 -12.96 16.76 -4.61
CA PRO A 127 -11.70 17.24 -5.15
C PRO A 127 -10.59 16.20 -4.94
N TYR A 128 -9.58 16.22 -5.81
CA TYR A 128 -8.45 15.30 -5.75
C TYR A 128 -7.14 16.05 -5.97
N GLU A 129 -6.06 15.47 -5.47
CA GLU A 129 -4.69 15.86 -5.78
C GLU A 129 -4.12 14.93 -6.85
N LEU A 130 -3.30 15.48 -7.73
CA LEU A 130 -2.62 14.73 -8.79
C LEU A 130 -1.12 14.95 -8.67
N ARG A 131 -0.37 13.87 -8.49
CA ARG A 131 1.10 13.93 -8.42
C ARG A 131 1.70 13.00 -9.47
N ARG A 132 2.65 13.52 -10.25
CA ARG A 132 3.45 12.69 -11.14
C ARG A 132 4.61 12.10 -10.32
N THR A 133 4.71 10.77 -10.28
CA THR A 133 5.82 10.06 -9.63
C THR A 133 6.56 9.23 -10.66
N ASN A 134 7.48 8.35 -10.25
CA ASN A 134 8.10 7.35 -11.13
C ASN A 134 7.20 6.12 -11.42
N ARG A 135 6.07 5.99 -10.70
CA ARG A 135 5.11 4.89 -10.86
C ARG A 135 3.99 5.21 -11.86
N GLY A 136 3.78 6.48 -12.13
CA GLY A 136 2.67 6.98 -12.94
C GLY A 136 2.16 8.31 -12.42
N ARG A 137 0.87 8.57 -12.60
CA ARG A 137 0.17 9.69 -12.00
C ARG A 137 -0.63 9.17 -10.81
N GLU A 138 -0.31 9.62 -9.62
CA GLU A 138 -1.00 9.27 -8.38
C GLU A 138 -2.14 10.24 -8.18
N VAL A 139 -3.37 9.72 -8.19
CA VAL A 139 -4.58 10.46 -7.88
C VAL A 139 -4.96 10.17 -6.44
N THR A 140 -5.03 11.18 -5.59
CA THR A 140 -5.27 11.01 -4.16
C THR A 140 -6.39 11.89 -3.63
N VAL A 141 -7.10 11.38 -2.63
CA VAL A 141 -8.11 12.11 -1.87
C VAL A 141 -7.89 11.90 -0.39
N SER A 142 -8.20 12.91 0.41
CA SER A 142 -8.20 12.79 1.87
C SER A 142 -9.51 12.15 2.33
N ALA A 143 -9.42 11.15 3.19
CA ALA A 143 -10.54 10.49 3.82
C ALA A 143 -10.45 10.64 5.34
N THR A 144 -11.61 10.61 6.01
CA THR A 144 -11.66 10.64 7.46
C THR A 144 -10.99 9.40 8.08
N PRO A 145 -10.40 9.53 9.28
CA PRO A 145 -9.74 8.41 9.96
C PRO A 145 -10.63 7.19 10.13
N GLY A 146 -10.02 6.03 10.08
CA GLY A 146 -10.66 4.75 10.38
C GLY A 146 -11.74 4.31 9.39
N GLY A 147 -12.06 3.02 9.48
CA GLY A 147 -13.12 2.39 8.70
C GLY A 147 -12.73 2.07 7.25
N LEU A 148 -13.74 1.65 6.49
CA LEU A 148 -13.61 1.33 5.07
C LEU A 148 -13.82 2.60 4.24
N ARG A 149 -12.86 2.88 3.35
CA ARG A 149 -12.90 3.97 2.38
C ARG A 149 -12.73 3.42 0.98
N THR A 150 -13.57 3.84 0.05
CA THR A 150 -13.53 3.39 -1.33
C THR A 150 -13.40 4.58 -2.28
N VAL A 151 -12.32 4.58 -3.05
CA VAL A 151 -12.09 5.55 -4.12
C VAL A 151 -12.34 4.90 -5.47
N VAL A 152 -13.06 5.64 -6.33
CA VAL A 152 -13.23 5.31 -7.74
C VAL A 152 -12.77 6.47 -8.59
N ILE A 153 -11.89 6.20 -9.54
CA ILE A 153 -11.37 7.16 -10.51
C ILE A 153 -11.82 6.71 -11.89
N ARG A 154 -12.41 7.63 -12.65
CA ARG A 154 -12.78 7.46 -14.06
C ARG A 154 -11.95 8.38 -14.95
N THR A 155 -11.48 7.83 -16.05
CA THR A 155 -10.74 8.53 -17.09
C THR A 155 -11.43 8.39 -18.45
N GLY A 156 -11.21 9.38 -19.32
CA GLY A 156 -11.74 9.49 -20.68
C GLY A 156 -11.01 10.56 -21.49
#